data_AF-A0A5J4UGG5-F1
#
_entry.id   AF-A0A5J4UGG5-F1
#
_cell.length_a   1.000
_cell.length_b   1.000
_cell.length_c   1.000
_cell.angle_alpha   90.00
_cell.angle_beta   90.00
_cell.angle_gamma   90.00
#
_symmetry.space_group_name_H-M   'P 1'
#
loop_
_entity.id
_entity.type
_entity.pdbx_description
1 polymer ?
#
loop_
_entity_poly.entity_id
_entity_poly.type
_entity_poly.pdbx_seq_one_letter_code
_entity_poly.pdbx_strand_id
1 'polypeptide(L)'
;PAVRALNGASVTIDKNTILDNNGQRNRNTLSSMQTNVVCVGGIGTSTVNIALDNVTSYRLTGNTWIFSCSDNSCIAKATFNCEPAQPRSPPQIYSSKISINNSDQQTEVTINGKFLEPCMRRLVLEIHEKDKVDVRVTQEFGYESSSASANWINSVKLIIQIPSSLLKDLNTKSIWEVSAYEYGNRELASWTSTKPTEIGIRRTILVVIIVVPIVVIIAIIIFFIIAIICLNNKDNKQSDLHHKKNEETEMNIQIISLNRADASPRSFRRVGVPEQNPPSIAKLHGVTRGGSGT
;
A
#
# COMPACT_ATOMS: atom_id res chain seq x y z
N PRO A 1 8.05 20.24 38.17
CA PRO A 1 7.42 21.19 37.22
C PRO A 1 8.43 22.25 36.79
N ALA A 2 8.28 22.84 35.61
CA ALA A 2 9.17 23.93 35.17
C ALA A 2 8.93 25.22 35.96
N VAL A 3 7.68 25.49 36.34
CA VAL A 3 7.32 26.63 37.19
C VAL A 3 6.31 26.22 38.27
N ARG A 4 6.44 26.77 39.49
CA ARG A 4 5.51 26.57 40.61
C ARG A 4 5.15 27.91 41.26
N ALA A 5 3.85 28.21 41.36
CA ALA A 5 3.31 29.35 42.12
C ALA A 5 2.60 28.85 43.39
N LEU A 6 2.78 29.54 44.53
CA LEU A 6 2.23 29.15 45.84
C LEU A 6 2.01 30.40 46.73
N ASN A 7 1.02 30.37 47.63
CA ASN A 7 0.72 31.43 48.61
C ASN A 7 0.59 32.86 48.03
N GLY A 8 -0.28 33.05 47.04
CA GLY A 8 -0.55 34.37 46.47
C GLY A 8 0.50 34.86 45.48
N ALA A 9 1.48 34.02 45.11
CA ALA A 9 2.45 34.34 44.07
C ALA A 9 1.78 34.45 42.69
N SER A 10 2.20 35.45 41.92
CA SER A 10 1.84 35.60 40.51
C SER A 10 3.02 35.27 39.62
N VAL A 11 2.82 34.38 38.66
CA VAL A 11 3.78 34.01 37.64
C VAL A 11 3.23 34.41 36.28
N THR A 12 4.04 35.11 35.49
CA THR A 12 3.72 35.45 34.11
C THR A 12 4.81 34.89 33.21
N ILE A 13 4.42 34.02 32.28
CA ILE A 13 5.23 33.60 31.14
C ILE A 13 4.77 34.44 29.95
N ASP A 14 5.56 35.46 29.65
CA ASP A 14 5.28 36.43 28.58
C ASP A 14 6.06 36.10 27.29
N LYS A 15 5.97 37.00 26.31
CA LYS A 15 6.69 36.90 25.02
C LYS A 15 8.21 36.85 25.13
N ASN A 16 8.76 37.25 26.27
CA ASN A 16 10.20 37.25 26.51
C ASN A 16 10.64 35.97 27.26
N THR A 17 9.69 35.14 27.68
CA THR A 17 9.93 33.95 28.47
C THR A 17 9.80 32.71 27.59
N ILE A 18 10.91 32.02 27.33
CA ILE A 18 10.91 30.75 26.59
C ILE A 18 10.79 29.60 27.59
N LEU A 19 9.69 28.85 27.52
CA LEU A 19 9.56 27.58 28.23
C LEU A 19 9.99 26.44 27.31
N ASP A 20 11.27 26.10 27.40
CA ASP A 20 11.81 24.93 26.71
C ASP A 20 11.55 23.68 27.55
N ASN A 21 10.33 23.15 27.44
CA ASN A 21 10.05 21.83 27.98
C ASN A 21 10.63 20.77 27.03
N ASN A 22 11.75 20.17 27.42
CA ASN A 22 12.36 18.99 26.80
C ASN A 22 11.57 17.70 26.99
N GLY A 23 10.33 17.78 27.49
CA GLY A 23 9.36 16.70 27.63
C GLY A 23 8.92 16.17 26.27
N GLN A 24 9.87 15.67 25.48
CA GLN A 24 9.61 14.69 24.45
C GLN A 24 8.90 13.53 25.11
N ARG A 25 7.65 13.35 24.69
CA ARG A 25 6.87 12.20 25.08
C ARG A 25 7.44 10.98 24.37
N ASN A 26 8.21 10.18 25.11
CA ASN A 26 8.55 8.85 24.64
C ASN A 26 7.26 8.03 24.69
N ARG A 27 6.91 7.40 23.57
CA ARG A 27 5.60 6.75 23.33
C ARG A 27 5.05 6.00 24.56
N ASN A 28 3.77 6.22 24.83
CA ASN A 28 2.85 5.31 25.53
C ASN A 28 2.84 5.23 27.06
N THR A 29 3.50 6.10 27.83
CA THR A 29 3.28 6.12 29.29
C THR A 29 2.78 7.47 29.78
N LEU A 30 1.64 7.47 30.49
CA LEU A 30 1.15 8.59 31.29
C LEU A 30 2.20 9.05 32.32
N SER A 31 3.21 8.22 32.62
CA SER A 31 4.28 8.50 33.57
C SER A 31 5.38 9.45 33.06
N SER A 32 5.38 9.84 31.77
CA SER A 32 6.32 10.87 31.25
C SER A 32 5.72 12.28 31.27
N MET A 33 4.57 12.49 31.93
CA MET A 33 3.94 13.79 32.09
C MET A 33 4.84 14.72 32.90
N GLN A 34 5.58 15.59 32.23
CA GLN A 34 6.20 16.72 32.90
C GLN A 34 5.17 17.84 33.00
N THR A 35 4.65 18.06 34.21
CA THR A 35 3.80 19.21 34.52
C THR A 35 4.59 20.50 34.26
N ASN A 36 4.22 21.30 33.25
CA ASN A 36 4.97 22.52 32.93
C ASN A 36 4.82 23.58 34.01
N VAL A 37 3.58 23.81 34.46
CA VAL A 37 3.28 24.80 35.48
C VAL A 37 2.33 24.21 36.49
N VAL A 38 2.70 24.32 37.78
CA VAL A 38 1.87 23.92 38.92
C VAL A 38 1.46 25.18 39.67
N CYS A 39 0.17 25.30 39.95
CA CYS A 39 -0.37 26.42 40.71
C CYS A 39 -1.08 25.90 41.96
N VAL A 40 -0.42 26.09 43.10
CA VAL A 40 -0.95 25.64 44.38
C VAL A 40 -1.58 26.85 45.06
N GLY A 41 -2.88 26.74 45.38
CA GLY A 41 -3.52 27.77 46.18
C GLY A 41 -3.08 27.71 47.65
N GLY A 42 -3.35 28.78 48.39
CA GLY A 42 -2.96 28.93 49.79
C GLY A 42 -3.52 30.23 50.35
N ILE A 43 -2.71 30.98 51.12
CA ILE A 43 -3.09 32.33 51.57
C ILE A 43 -3.06 33.27 50.34
N GLY A 44 -4.22 33.83 49.98
CA GLY A 44 -4.37 34.73 48.82
C GLY A 44 -4.52 34.01 47.48
N THR A 45 -4.69 34.78 46.41
CA THR A 45 -4.93 34.25 45.05
C THR A 45 -3.63 34.11 44.28
N SER A 46 -3.25 32.88 43.93
CA SER A 46 -2.12 32.60 43.04
C SER A 46 -2.58 32.70 41.58
N THR A 47 -1.84 33.43 40.73
CA THR A 47 -2.18 33.56 39.31
C THR A 47 -1.04 33.08 38.43
N VAL A 48 -1.38 32.33 37.37
CA VAL A 48 -0.43 31.89 36.34
C VAL A 48 -0.96 32.35 34.99
N ASN A 49 -0.22 33.20 34.30
CA ASN A 49 -0.52 33.60 32.92
C ASN A 49 0.51 33.00 31.97
N ILE A 50 0.05 32.33 30.91
CA ILE A 50 0.91 31.62 29.95
C ILE A 50 0.60 32.06 28.52
N ALA A 51 1.57 32.67 27.86
CA ALA A 51 1.54 32.88 26.42
C ALA A 51 1.96 31.59 25.68
N LEU A 52 0.97 30.87 25.12
CA LEU A 52 1.11 29.57 24.45
C LEU A 52 2.02 29.62 23.22
N ASP A 53 2.07 30.75 22.53
CA ASP A 53 2.98 31.02 21.42
C ASP A 53 4.46 30.93 21.83
N ASN A 54 4.78 31.01 23.13
CA ASN A 54 6.14 30.90 23.66
C ASN A 54 6.46 29.53 24.28
N VAL A 55 5.50 28.59 24.21
CA VAL A 55 5.69 27.21 24.68
C VAL A 55 6.06 26.32 23.50
N THR A 56 7.29 25.81 23.47
CA THR A 56 7.81 24.98 22.36
C THR A 56 6.92 23.76 22.09
N SER A 57 6.46 23.07 23.14
CA SER A 57 5.58 21.90 22.99
C SER A 57 4.25 22.24 22.32
N TYR A 58 3.68 23.41 22.62
CA TYR A 58 2.43 23.89 22.02
C TYR A 58 2.64 24.18 20.53
N ARG A 59 3.75 24.81 20.14
CA ARG A 59 4.07 25.04 18.73
C ARG A 59 4.28 23.76 17.93
N LEU A 60 4.91 22.74 18.52
CA LEU A 60 5.23 21.48 17.82
C LEU A 60 4.08 20.47 17.79
N THR A 61 3.35 20.36 18.90
CA THR A 61 2.34 19.30 19.09
C THR A 61 0.93 19.84 19.27
N GLY A 62 0.77 21.15 19.41
CA GLY A 62 -0.52 21.79 19.70
C GLY A 62 -1.00 21.48 21.10
N ASN A 63 -0.13 21.00 21.98
CA ASN A 63 -0.46 20.65 23.35
C ASN A 63 0.45 21.44 24.30
N THR A 64 -0.16 22.11 25.26
CA THR A 64 0.51 22.50 26.50
C THR A 64 -0.18 21.81 27.66
N TRP A 65 0.61 21.34 28.61
CA TRP A 65 0.13 20.66 29.79
C TRP A 65 0.13 21.66 30.95
N ILE A 66 -1.05 22.15 31.34
CA ILE A 66 -1.26 23.04 32.50
C ILE A 66 -2.01 22.21 33.54
N PHE A 67 -1.36 21.77 34.62
CA PHE A 67 -2.06 20.95 35.62
C PHE A 67 -1.67 21.22 37.07
N SER A 68 -2.64 20.88 37.93
CA SER A 68 -2.73 21.08 39.36
C SER A 68 -3.02 22.54 39.74
N CYS A 69 -4.31 22.89 39.70
CA CYS A 69 -4.89 23.78 40.72
C CYS A 69 -5.21 22.90 41.92
N SER A 70 -4.53 23.07 43.04
CA SER A 70 -4.81 22.29 44.26
C SER A 70 -5.92 22.89 45.12
N ASP A 71 -6.41 24.08 44.76
CA ASP A 71 -7.35 24.88 45.56
C ASP A 71 -8.03 25.96 44.69
N ASN A 72 -9.17 26.48 45.15
CA ASN A 72 -10.01 27.47 44.48
C ASN A 72 -9.34 28.86 44.39
N SER A 73 -8.26 29.09 45.12
CA SER A 73 -7.46 30.32 45.11
C SER A 73 -6.36 30.31 44.04
N CYS A 74 -6.40 29.39 43.07
CA CYS A 74 -5.53 29.40 41.91
C CYS A 74 -6.28 29.79 40.63
N ILE A 75 -5.73 30.74 39.87
CA ILE A 75 -6.22 31.14 38.54
C ILE A 75 -5.12 30.89 37.51
N ALA A 76 -5.36 29.97 36.58
CA ALA A 76 -4.47 29.74 35.43
C ALA A 76 -5.14 30.25 34.14
N LYS A 77 -4.46 31.13 33.42
CA LYS A 77 -4.90 31.68 32.13
C LYS A 77 -3.88 31.35 31.04
N ALA A 78 -4.38 30.87 29.92
CA ALA A 78 -3.58 30.64 28.72
C ALA A 78 -4.05 31.60 27.63
N THR A 79 -3.09 32.25 26.96
CA THR A 79 -3.34 33.12 25.83
C THR A 79 -2.53 32.67 24.63
N PHE A 80 -3.04 32.86 23.42
CA PHE A 80 -2.29 32.69 22.19
C PHE A 80 -2.41 33.99 21.41
N ASN A 81 -1.28 34.64 21.10
CA ASN A 81 -1.28 35.99 20.52
C ASN A 81 -2.12 36.98 21.36
N CYS A 82 -1.99 36.93 22.68
CA CYS A 82 -2.73 37.75 23.66
C CYS A 82 -4.24 37.46 23.80
N GLU A 83 -4.83 36.60 22.96
CA GLU A 83 -6.23 36.20 23.08
C GLU A 83 -6.40 34.98 23.98
N PRO A 84 -7.46 34.88 24.81
CA PRO A 84 -7.75 33.68 25.58
C PRO A 84 -7.80 32.45 24.68
N ALA A 85 -7.01 31.44 25.02
CA ALA A 85 -6.90 30.23 24.22
C ALA A 85 -6.96 28.99 25.10
N GLN A 86 -7.50 27.91 24.55
CA GLN A 86 -7.35 26.62 25.21
C GLN A 86 -5.87 26.22 25.21
N PRO A 87 -5.40 25.51 26.24
CA PRO A 87 -4.03 24.97 26.28
C PRO A 87 -3.75 23.90 25.22
N ARG A 88 -4.63 23.76 24.22
CA ARG A 88 -4.54 22.77 23.16
C ARG A 88 -5.17 23.29 21.88
N SER A 89 -4.56 22.93 20.76
CA SER A 89 -5.07 23.20 19.43
C SER A 89 -5.97 22.05 18.95
N PRO A 90 -7.06 22.36 18.21
CA PRO A 90 -7.88 21.34 17.57
C PRO A 90 -7.07 20.60 16.49
N PRO A 91 -7.36 19.31 16.23
CA PRO A 91 -6.73 18.58 15.13
C PRO A 91 -6.91 19.31 13.79
N GLN A 92 -5.85 19.36 13.00
CA GLN A 92 -5.90 19.94 11.65
C GLN A 92 -5.45 18.90 10.65
N ILE A 93 -6.13 18.83 9.50
CA ILE A 93 -5.82 17.86 8.45
C ILE A 93 -5.51 18.60 7.17
N TYR A 94 -4.45 18.16 6.51
CA TYR A 94 -4.01 18.73 5.24
C TYR A 94 -4.21 17.77 4.08
N SER A 95 -4.12 16.46 4.33
CA SER A 95 -4.37 15.43 3.32
C SER A 95 -4.77 14.11 3.94
N SER A 96 -5.48 13.30 3.15
CA SER A 96 -5.79 11.91 3.48
C SER A 96 -5.56 10.99 2.28
N LYS A 97 -5.28 9.73 2.58
CA LYS A 97 -5.21 8.64 1.62
C LYS A 97 -5.88 7.41 2.20
N ILE A 98 -6.71 6.76 1.40
CA ILE A 98 -7.40 5.52 1.77
C ILE A 98 -6.97 4.41 0.82
N SER A 99 -6.46 3.32 1.38
CA SER A 99 -6.04 2.13 0.65
C SER A 99 -6.85 0.93 1.15
N ILE A 100 -7.77 0.43 0.33
CA ILE A 100 -8.64 -0.71 0.66
C ILE A 100 -7.95 -1.98 0.19
N ASN A 101 -7.44 -2.79 1.13
CA ASN A 101 -6.86 -4.07 0.80
C ASN A 101 -7.94 -5.16 0.81
N ASN A 102 -8.30 -5.62 -0.37
CA ASN A 102 -9.35 -6.64 -0.55
C ASN A 102 -8.86 -8.05 -0.18
N SER A 103 -7.55 -8.31 -0.20
CA SER A 103 -6.97 -9.61 0.17
C SER A 103 -6.97 -9.79 1.68
N ASP A 104 -6.54 -8.77 2.42
CA ASP A 104 -6.39 -8.83 3.88
C ASP A 104 -7.63 -8.34 4.64
N GLN A 105 -8.68 -7.93 3.90
CA GLN A 105 -9.91 -7.34 4.45
C GLN A 105 -9.69 -6.15 5.39
N GLN A 106 -8.56 -5.45 5.22
CA GLN A 106 -8.21 -4.28 5.99
C GLN A 106 -8.12 -3.06 5.07
N THR A 107 -8.53 -1.92 5.60
CA THR A 107 -8.35 -0.63 4.96
C THR A 107 -7.40 0.21 5.77
N GLU A 108 -6.36 0.71 5.11
CA GLU A 108 -5.44 1.67 5.69
C GLU A 108 -5.88 3.09 5.36
N VAL A 109 -6.05 3.90 6.41
CA VAL A 109 -6.38 5.31 6.33
C VAL A 109 -5.16 6.09 6.83
N THR A 110 -4.49 6.79 5.92
CA THR A 110 -3.39 7.68 6.25
C THR A 110 -3.89 9.11 6.27
N ILE A 111 -3.65 9.82 7.36
CA ILE A 111 -4.00 11.22 7.56
C ILE A 111 -2.72 12.00 7.86
N ASN A 112 -2.47 13.06 7.10
CA ASN A 112 -1.39 14.01 7.39
C ASN A 112 -1.99 15.36 7.81
N GLY A 113 -1.41 15.97 8.83
CA GLY A 113 -1.98 17.12 9.48
C GLY A 113 -1.09 17.71 10.57
N LYS A 114 -1.72 18.31 11.58
CA LYS A 114 -1.11 18.73 12.83
C LYS A 114 -2.02 18.39 14.01
N PHE A 115 -1.41 18.26 15.17
CA PHE A 115 -2.11 18.12 16.46
C PHE A 115 -2.97 16.84 16.53
N LEU A 116 -2.53 15.79 15.83
CA LEU A 116 -3.20 14.50 15.74
C LEU A 116 -2.89 13.56 16.94
N GLU A 117 -2.27 14.05 18.02
CA GLU A 117 -1.86 13.17 19.11
C GLU A 117 -3.06 12.77 20.01
N PRO A 118 -3.33 11.45 20.22
CA PRO A 118 -4.53 10.95 20.90
C PRO A 118 -4.40 10.87 22.42
N CYS A 119 -3.20 11.08 22.96
CA CYS A 119 -2.92 10.68 24.33
C CYS A 119 -3.51 11.60 25.42
N MET A 120 -4.32 12.55 24.96
CA MET A 120 -5.03 13.56 25.73
C MET A 120 -6.46 13.73 25.26
N ARG A 121 -6.83 13.05 24.18
CA ARG A 121 -8.07 13.32 23.45
C ARG A 121 -8.56 12.04 22.81
N ARG A 122 -9.85 11.79 22.93
CA ARG A 122 -10.49 10.81 22.07
C ARG A 122 -10.68 11.48 20.71
N LEU A 123 -10.12 10.89 19.67
CA LEU A 123 -10.27 11.32 18.30
C LEU A 123 -11.32 10.44 17.61
N VAL A 124 -12.00 11.02 16.64
CA VAL A 124 -13.00 10.37 15.80
C VAL A 124 -12.53 10.49 14.37
N LEU A 125 -12.22 9.36 13.73
CA LEU A 125 -12.12 9.27 12.28
C LEU A 125 -13.54 9.24 11.73
N GLU A 126 -13.83 10.12 10.80
CA GLU A 126 -15.07 10.09 10.03
C GLU A 126 -14.74 10.02 8.54
N ILE A 127 -15.41 9.10 7.84
CA ILE A 127 -15.31 8.91 6.39
C ILE A 127 -16.73 8.85 5.84
N HIS A 128 -17.02 9.64 4.81
CA HIS A 128 -18.28 9.55 4.07
C HIS A 128 -18.07 9.91 2.60
N GLU A 129 -19.04 9.59 1.75
CA GLU A 129 -19.02 10.11 0.38
C GLU A 129 -19.23 11.63 0.41
N LYS A 130 -18.50 12.37 -0.43
CA LYS A 130 -18.59 13.83 -0.50
C LYS A 130 -20.01 14.34 -0.73
N ASP A 131 -20.75 13.64 -1.58
CA ASP A 131 -22.10 14.01 -1.99
C ASP A 131 -23.19 13.27 -1.17
N LYS A 132 -22.82 12.41 -0.20
CA LYS A 132 -23.76 11.68 0.66
C LYS A 132 -23.25 11.59 2.09
N VAL A 133 -23.59 12.59 2.90
CA VAL A 133 -23.18 12.68 4.30
C VAL A 133 -23.95 11.69 5.21
N ASP A 134 -25.12 11.22 4.76
CA ASP A 134 -25.98 10.31 5.55
C ASP A 134 -25.35 8.92 5.75
N VAL A 135 -24.51 8.48 4.80
CA VAL A 135 -23.77 7.22 4.91
C VAL A 135 -22.35 7.55 5.33
N ARG A 136 -22.09 7.42 6.64
CA ARG A 136 -20.78 7.70 7.24
C ARG A 136 -20.26 6.55 8.06
N VAL A 137 -18.94 6.44 8.08
CA VAL A 137 -18.19 5.50 8.89
C VAL A 137 -17.42 6.29 9.92
N THR A 138 -17.71 6.03 11.20
CA THR A 138 -17.04 6.67 12.33
C THR A 138 -16.28 5.64 13.14
N GLN A 139 -15.00 5.93 13.41
CA GLN A 139 -14.18 5.13 14.30
C GLN A 139 -13.56 6.02 15.36
N GLU A 140 -13.88 5.74 16.62
CA GLU A 140 -13.25 6.40 17.76
C GLU A 140 -11.92 5.73 18.10
N PHE A 141 -10.93 6.53 18.45
CA PHE A 141 -9.65 6.08 18.98
C PHE A 141 -9.13 7.06 20.01
N GLY A 142 -8.48 6.53 21.04
CA GLY A 142 -7.88 7.29 22.13
C GLY A 142 -6.79 6.47 22.77
N TYR A 143 -6.25 6.93 23.90
CA TYR A 143 -5.23 6.16 24.62
C TYR A 143 -5.74 4.80 25.12
N GLU A 144 -7.06 4.65 25.33
CA GLU A 144 -7.70 3.42 25.81
C GLU A 144 -8.25 2.53 24.69
N SER A 145 -8.26 3.00 23.43
CA SER A 145 -8.95 2.26 22.38
C SER A 145 -8.14 1.04 21.95
N SER A 146 -8.63 -0.15 22.30
CA SER A 146 -8.08 -1.46 21.95
C SER A 146 -8.47 -1.95 20.55
N SER A 147 -9.33 -1.23 19.82
CA SER A 147 -10.11 -1.77 18.70
C SER A 147 -9.68 -1.37 17.29
N ALA A 148 -8.67 -0.50 17.13
CA ALA A 148 -8.08 -0.21 15.82
C ALA A 148 -6.57 -0.05 15.99
N SER A 149 -5.78 -0.70 15.13
CA SER A 149 -4.31 -0.60 15.06
C SER A 149 -3.90 0.78 14.52
N ALA A 150 -4.29 1.84 15.23
CA ALA A 150 -3.84 3.18 14.99
C ALA A 150 -2.34 3.24 15.32
N ASN A 151 -1.51 3.29 14.28
CA ASN A 151 -0.09 3.46 14.41
C ASN A 151 0.24 4.96 14.39
N TRP A 152 0.49 5.48 15.59
CA TRP A 152 0.84 6.87 15.82
C TRP A 152 2.30 7.09 15.47
N ILE A 153 2.55 7.65 14.28
CA ILE A 153 3.91 7.99 13.90
C ILE A 153 4.36 9.22 14.70
N ASN A 154 3.55 10.29 14.70
CA ASN A 154 3.81 11.55 15.41
C ASN A 154 2.54 12.45 15.42
N SER A 155 2.66 13.70 15.91
CA SER A 155 1.58 14.69 15.91
C SER A 155 1.14 15.17 14.52
N VAL A 156 1.85 14.80 13.45
CA VAL A 156 1.59 15.25 12.08
C VAL A 156 1.12 14.16 11.13
N LYS A 157 1.25 12.88 11.51
CA LYS A 157 0.87 11.73 10.69
C LYS A 157 0.24 10.63 11.52
N LEU A 158 -0.95 10.23 11.08
CA LEU A 158 -1.77 9.19 11.67
C LEU A 158 -2.06 8.11 10.63
N ILE A 159 -1.78 6.85 10.96
CA ILE A 159 -2.17 5.69 10.14
C ILE A 159 -3.13 4.85 10.97
N ILE A 160 -4.33 4.63 10.45
CA ILE A 160 -5.38 3.84 11.10
C ILE A 160 -5.70 2.67 10.19
N GLN A 161 -5.74 1.47 10.75
CA GLN A 161 -6.31 0.32 10.03
C GLN A 161 -7.70 0.05 10.59
N ILE A 162 -8.66 -0.07 9.69
CA ILE A 162 -10.04 -0.45 9.99
C ILE A 162 -10.45 -1.65 9.14
N PRO A 163 -11.37 -2.51 9.63
CA PRO A 163 -11.94 -3.57 8.80
C PRO A 163 -12.61 -2.99 7.55
N SER A 164 -12.32 -3.54 6.36
CA SER A 164 -12.94 -3.09 5.11
C SER A 164 -14.46 -3.27 5.09
N SER A 165 -15.00 -4.16 5.92
CA SER A 165 -16.44 -4.37 6.09
C SER A 165 -17.18 -3.13 6.60
N LEU A 166 -16.49 -2.21 7.31
CA LEU A 166 -17.08 -0.94 7.75
C LEU A 166 -17.37 0.00 6.58
N LEU A 167 -16.65 -0.15 5.46
CA LEU A 167 -16.77 0.72 4.29
C LEU A 167 -17.69 0.14 3.20
N LYS A 168 -18.38 -0.99 3.48
CA LYS A 168 -19.19 -1.73 2.49
C LYS A 168 -20.30 -0.89 1.84
N ASP A 169 -20.81 0.11 2.56
CA ASP A 169 -21.92 0.94 2.14
C ASP A 169 -21.44 2.21 1.41
N LEU A 170 -20.11 2.41 1.31
CA LEU A 170 -19.50 3.52 0.57
C LEU A 170 -19.07 3.08 -0.84
N ASN A 171 -19.38 3.91 -1.83
CA ASN A 171 -19.00 3.70 -3.22
C ASN A 171 -17.53 4.08 -3.45
N THR A 172 -16.68 3.09 -3.70
CA THR A 172 -15.24 3.27 -3.93
C THR A 172 -14.88 4.03 -5.23
N LYS A 173 -15.84 4.22 -6.14
CA LYS A 173 -15.62 5.04 -7.34
C LYS A 173 -15.80 6.54 -7.09
N SER A 174 -16.47 6.91 -5.99
CA SER A 174 -16.76 8.28 -5.61
C SER A 174 -15.58 8.94 -4.88
N ILE A 175 -15.67 10.25 -4.70
CA ILE A 175 -14.75 11.00 -3.83
C ILE A 175 -15.28 10.89 -2.40
N TRP A 176 -14.41 10.55 -1.46
CA TRP A 176 -14.72 10.49 -0.05
C TRP A 176 -14.17 11.73 0.66
N GLU A 177 -14.88 12.18 1.68
CA GLU A 177 -14.38 13.15 2.64
C GLU A 177 -13.96 12.44 3.92
N VAL A 178 -12.81 12.87 4.43
CA VAL A 178 -12.16 12.26 5.58
C VAL A 178 -11.83 13.35 6.58
N SER A 179 -12.15 13.10 7.85
CA SER A 179 -11.67 13.91 8.96
C SER A 179 -11.27 13.06 10.16
N ALA A 180 -10.46 13.66 11.03
CA ALA A 180 -10.02 13.18 12.31
C ALA A 180 -10.11 14.37 13.26
N TYR A 181 -11.15 14.39 14.07
CA TYR A 181 -11.45 15.50 14.97
C TYR A 181 -11.60 15.00 16.41
N GLU A 182 -11.63 15.92 17.37
CA GLU A 182 -11.81 15.56 18.76
C GLU A 182 -13.27 15.18 19.04
N TYR A 183 -13.49 14.09 19.77
CA TYR A 183 -14.82 13.63 20.16
C TYR A 183 -15.65 14.77 20.77
N GLY A 184 -16.85 14.98 20.24
CA GLY A 184 -17.75 16.07 20.63
C GLY A 184 -17.55 17.39 19.90
N ASN A 185 -16.46 17.55 19.13
CA ASN A 185 -16.09 18.80 18.45
C ASN A 185 -16.07 18.65 16.92
N ARG A 186 -17.13 18.04 16.35
CA ARG A 186 -17.24 17.80 14.89
C ARG A 186 -17.31 19.10 14.09
N GLU A 187 -17.84 20.17 14.67
CA GLU A 187 -17.92 21.51 14.10
C GLU A 187 -16.55 22.16 13.87
N LEU A 188 -15.52 21.70 14.58
CA LEU A 188 -14.12 22.12 14.38
C LEU A 188 -13.35 21.20 13.43
N ALA A 189 -14.02 20.22 12.82
CA ALA A 189 -13.40 19.26 11.95
C ALA A 189 -12.83 19.91 10.68
N SER A 190 -11.58 19.58 10.39
CA SER A 190 -10.92 19.90 9.13
C SER A 190 -11.10 18.72 8.17
N TRP A 191 -11.66 18.98 7.00
CA TRP A 191 -12.01 17.95 6.03
C TRP A 191 -11.04 17.94 4.86
N THR A 192 -10.79 16.75 4.32
CA THR A 192 -10.00 16.56 3.11
C THR A 192 -10.68 15.54 2.21
N SER A 193 -10.64 15.79 0.90
CA SER A 193 -11.23 14.89 -0.09
C SER A 193 -10.17 13.94 -0.64
N THR A 194 -10.50 12.65 -0.77
CA THR A 194 -9.62 11.64 -1.34
C THR A 194 -10.41 10.61 -2.14
N LYS A 195 -9.78 10.00 -3.14
CA LYS A 195 -10.36 8.87 -3.86
C LYS A 195 -9.76 7.59 -3.27
N PRO A 196 -10.57 6.64 -2.77
CA PRO A 196 -10.02 5.40 -2.23
C PRO A 196 -9.34 4.61 -3.34
N THR A 197 -8.23 3.97 -2.99
CA THR A 197 -7.49 3.08 -3.89
C THR A 197 -7.74 1.64 -3.46
N GLU A 198 -8.33 0.83 -4.34
CA GLU A 198 -8.47 -0.60 -4.10
C GLU A 198 -7.18 -1.34 -4.47
N ILE A 199 -6.63 -2.07 -3.50
CA ILE A 199 -5.45 -2.90 -3.63
C ILE A 199 -5.92 -4.35 -3.50
N GLY A 200 -5.80 -5.11 -4.58
CA GLY A 200 -6.19 -6.52 -4.59
C GLY A 200 -6.08 -7.12 -5.98
N ILE A 201 -5.84 -8.43 -6.03
CA ILE A 201 -5.89 -9.19 -7.27
C ILE A 201 -7.34 -9.12 -7.76
N ARG A 202 -7.59 -8.40 -8.86
CA ARG A 202 -8.92 -8.35 -9.46
C ARG A 202 -9.42 -9.79 -9.65
N ARG A 203 -10.65 -10.11 -9.23
CA ARG A 203 -11.26 -11.43 -9.46
C ARG A 203 -11.11 -11.89 -10.91
N THR A 204 -11.12 -10.96 -11.87
CA THR A 204 -10.85 -11.20 -13.28
C THR A 204 -9.47 -11.83 -13.54
N ILE A 205 -8.42 -11.36 -12.86
CA ILE A 205 -7.07 -11.92 -12.97
C ILE A 205 -7.04 -13.34 -12.40
N LEU A 206 -7.74 -13.58 -11.28
CA LEU A 206 -7.82 -14.90 -10.65
C LEU A 206 -8.59 -15.91 -11.52
N VAL A 207 -9.70 -15.48 -12.15
CA VAL A 207 -10.44 -16.28 -13.14
C VAL A 207 -9.57 -16.58 -14.35
N VAL A 208 -8.83 -15.61 -14.88
CA VAL A 208 -7.92 -15.83 -16.02
C VAL A 208 -6.80 -16.81 -15.64
N ILE A 209 -6.20 -16.67 -14.46
CA ILE A 209 -5.15 -17.57 -13.96
C ILE A 209 -5.65 -19.01 -13.79
N ILE A 210 -6.90 -19.23 -13.39
CA ILE A 210 -7.44 -20.59 -13.20
C ILE A 210 -7.98 -21.17 -14.51
N VAL A 211 -8.72 -20.39 -15.31
CA VAL A 211 -9.41 -20.88 -16.50
C VAL A 211 -8.44 -21.14 -17.65
N VAL A 212 -7.43 -20.29 -17.85
CA VAL A 212 -6.49 -20.43 -18.98
C VAL A 212 -5.70 -21.76 -18.92
N PRO A 213 -5.08 -22.17 -17.79
CA PRO A 213 -4.39 -23.46 -17.70
C PRO A 213 -5.32 -24.65 -17.96
N ILE A 214 -6.55 -24.61 -17.46
CA ILE A 214 -7.53 -25.70 -17.65
C ILE A 214 -7.85 -25.86 -19.13
N VAL A 215 -8.11 -24.77 -19.86
CA VAL A 215 -8.41 -24.81 -21.29
C VAL A 215 -7.20 -25.33 -22.09
N VAL A 216 -5.98 -24.92 -21.73
CA VAL A 216 -4.74 -25.41 -22.38
C VAL A 216 -4.56 -26.91 -22.16
N ILE A 217 -4.78 -27.41 -20.93
CA ILE A 217 -4.70 -28.84 -20.62
C ILE A 217 -5.72 -29.64 -21.45
N ILE A 218 -6.97 -29.17 -21.53
CA ILE A 218 -8.02 -29.82 -22.33
C ILE A 218 -7.62 -29.87 -23.82
N ALA A 219 -7.10 -28.77 -24.37
CA ALA A 219 -6.66 -28.74 -25.76
C ALA A 219 -5.52 -29.73 -26.04
N ILE A 220 -4.56 -29.87 -25.11
CA ILE A 220 -3.47 -30.84 -25.22
C ILE A 220 -4.01 -32.28 -25.20
N ILE A 221 -4.95 -32.59 -24.30
CA ILE A 221 -5.57 -33.93 -24.23
C ILE A 221 -6.28 -34.28 -25.53
N ILE A 222 -7.07 -33.35 -26.10
CA ILE A 222 -7.76 -33.55 -27.37
C ILE A 222 -6.74 -33.81 -28.51
N PHE A 223 -5.65 -33.06 -28.54
CA PHE A 223 -4.59 -33.25 -29.52
C PHE A 223 -3.96 -34.65 -29.44
N PHE A 224 -3.67 -35.15 -28.22
CA PHE A 224 -3.16 -36.51 -28.03
C PHE A 224 -4.16 -37.58 -28.49
N ILE A 225 -5.45 -37.42 -28.20
CA ILE A 225 -6.50 -38.35 -28.65
C ILE A 225 -6.54 -38.42 -30.18
N ILE A 226 -6.51 -37.28 -30.86
CA ILE A 226 -6.50 -37.21 -32.33
C ILE A 226 -5.24 -37.88 -32.89
N ALA A 227 -4.07 -37.61 -32.30
CA ALA A 227 -2.82 -38.22 -32.73
C ALA A 227 -2.84 -39.75 -32.62
N ILE A 228 -3.37 -40.30 -31.53
CA ILE A 228 -3.51 -41.75 -31.33
C ILE A 228 -4.46 -42.36 -32.37
N ILE A 229 -5.61 -41.73 -32.62
CA ILE A 229 -6.57 -42.20 -33.64
C ILE A 229 -5.93 -42.19 -35.03
N CYS A 230 -5.20 -41.12 -35.38
CA CYS A 230 -4.51 -41.01 -36.65
C CYS A 230 -3.38 -42.04 -36.81
N LEU A 231 -2.66 -42.38 -35.74
CA LEU A 231 -1.61 -43.40 -35.74
C LEU A 231 -2.20 -44.82 -35.89
N ASN A 232 -3.25 -45.17 -35.13
CA ASN A 232 -3.92 -46.47 -35.25
C ASN A 232 -4.56 -46.68 -36.62
N ASN A 233 -5.08 -45.62 -37.25
CA ASN A 233 -5.64 -45.70 -38.61
C ASN A 233 -4.56 -45.84 -39.71
N LYS A 234 -3.28 -45.56 -39.40
CA LYS A 234 -2.18 -45.69 -40.35
C LYS A 234 -1.66 -47.14 -40.41
N ASP A 235 -1.64 -47.83 -39.28
CA ASP A 235 -1.21 -49.24 -39.23
C ASP A 235 -2.22 -50.19 -39.91
N ASN A 236 -3.51 -49.82 -39.95
CA ASN A 236 -4.53 -50.54 -40.72
C ASN A 236 -4.44 -50.34 -42.24
N LYS A 237 -3.59 -49.44 -42.75
CA LYS A 237 -3.33 -49.29 -44.20
C LYS A 237 -2.11 -50.06 -44.68
N GLN A 238 -1.33 -50.67 -43.79
CA GLN A 238 -0.16 -51.47 -44.17
C GLN A 238 -0.50 -52.97 -44.37
N SER A 239 -1.67 -53.45 -43.92
CA SER A 239 -2.13 -54.82 -44.19
C SER A 239 -2.56 -55.06 -45.64
N ASP A 240 -2.99 -54.03 -46.39
CA ASP A 240 -3.36 -54.17 -47.81
C ASP A 240 -2.17 -54.13 -48.78
N LEU A 241 -1.00 -53.67 -48.32
CA LEU A 241 0.20 -53.55 -49.16
C LEU A 241 1.05 -54.82 -49.17
N HIS A 242 0.82 -55.75 -48.24
CA HIS A 242 1.48 -57.06 -48.22
C HIS A 242 0.80 -58.12 -49.10
N HIS A 243 -0.44 -57.91 -49.54
CA HIS A 243 -1.10 -58.84 -50.46
C HIS A 243 -0.81 -58.55 -51.95
N LYS A 244 -0.37 -57.33 -52.29
CA LYS A 244 -0.13 -56.90 -53.67
C LYS A 244 1.30 -57.15 -54.18
N LYS A 245 2.25 -57.50 -53.31
CA LYS A 245 3.66 -57.69 -53.70
C LYS A 245 3.98 -59.09 -54.25
N ASN A 246 3.07 -60.06 -54.10
CA ASN A 246 3.29 -61.42 -54.59
C ASN A 246 2.83 -61.66 -56.05
N GLU A 247 1.98 -60.80 -56.64
CA GLU A 247 1.54 -60.98 -58.04
C GLU A 247 2.51 -60.39 -59.08
N GLU A 248 3.29 -59.34 -58.75
CA GLU A 248 4.22 -58.72 -59.73
C GLU A 248 5.58 -59.43 -59.81
N THR A 249 5.94 -60.25 -58.84
CA THR A 249 7.24 -60.94 -58.82
C THR A 249 7.22 -62.26 -59.62
N GLU A 250 6.04 -62.86 -59.82
CA GLU A 250 5.88 -64.10 -60.57
C GLU A 250 5.74 -63.87 -62.10
N MET A 251 5.35 -62.66 -62.53
CA MET A 251 5.13 -62.32 -63.94
C MET A 251 6.37 -61.77 -64.67
N ASN A 252 7.45 -61.45 -63.94
CA ASN A 252 8.67 -60.83 -64.51
C ASN A 252 9.84 -61.80 -64.75
N ILE A 253 9.70 -63.08 -64.40
CA ILE A 253 10.74 -64.11 -64.64
C ILE A 253 10.58 -64.79 -66.02
N GLN A 254 9.42 -64.62 -66.70
CA GLN A 254 9.18 -65.24 -68.03
C GLN A 254 9.44 -64.34 -69.25
N ILE A 255 9.81 -63.07 -69.12
CA ILE A 255 9.95 -62.12 -70.26
C ILE A 255 11.38 -61.55 -70.41
N ILE A 256 12.40 -62.16 -69.80
CA ILE A 256 13.82 -61.75 -69.96
C ILE A 256 14.69 -62.94 -70.34
N SER A 257 14.28 -63.71 -71.35
CA SER A 257 15.15 -64.70 -72.01
C SER A 257 15.16 -64.59 -73.54
N LEU A 258 14.48 -63.60 -74.12
CA LEU A 258 14.54 -63.31 -75.55
C LEU A 258 14.72 -61.81 -75.77
N ASN A 259 15.97 -61.37 -75.91
CA ASN A 259 16.47 -60.60 -77.06
C ASN A 259 17.63 -59.67 -76.72
N ARG A 260 18.68 -59.82 -77.56
CA ARG A 260 19.70 -58.84 -77.97
C ARG A 260 20.72 -58.44 -76.90
N ALA A 261 22.00 -58.81 -77.02
CA ALA A 261 22.93 -58.72 -78.16
C ALA A 261 23.13 -57.27 -78.66
N ASP A 262 24.37 -56.84 -78.50
CA ASP A 262 25.09 -55.70 -79.12
C ASP A 262 24.79 -54.27 -78.63
N ALA A 263 25.69 -53.74 -77.79
CA ALA A 263 26.68 -52.71 -78.19
C ALA A 263 27.20 -51.92 -76.96
N SER A 264 28.52 -51.68 -76.96
CA SER A 264 29.34 -50.88 -76.04
C SER A 264 29.85 -49.62 -76.80
N PRO A 265 30.63 -48.63 -76.28
CA PRO A 265 31.05 -48.28 -74.89
C PRO A 265 30.97 -46.75 -74.54
N ARG A 266 31.43 -46.41 -73.30
CA ARG A 266 32.15 -45.17 -72.85
C ARG A 266 31.30 -43.89 -72.60
N SER A 267 31.51 -43.02 -71.58
CA SER A 267 32.57 -42.88 -70.55
C SER A 267 32.37 -41.68 -69.56
N PHE A 268 33.20 -41.64 -68.49
CA PHE A 268 33.70 -40.50 -67.64
C PHE A 268 32.83 -39.90 -66.50
N ARG A 269 33.15 -40.15 -65.21
CA ARG A 269 33.99 -39.39 -64.18
C ARG A 269 33.22 -38.25 -63.46
N ARG A 270 33.30 -37.91 -62.15
CA ARG A 270 34.22 -38.02 -60.97
C ARG A 270 33.36 -37.94 -59.66
N VAL A 271 33.63 -38.65 -58.54
CA VAL A 271 34.53 -38.37 -57.38
C VAL A 271 34.33 -36.97 -56.73
N GLY A 272 34.18 -36.71 -55.43
CA GLY A 272 34.13 -37.47 -54.15
C GLY A 272 34.08 -36.47 -52.94
N VAL A 273 33.32 -36.78 -51.88
CA VAL A 273 33.66 -36.92 -50.41
C VAL A 273 34.87 -36.10 -49.84
N PRO A 274 35.02 -35.73 -48.52
CA PRO A 274 34.11 -35.36 -47.40
C PRO A 274 34.63 -34.21 -46.44
N GLU A 275 33.92 -33.99 -45.30
CA GLU A 275 34.45 -33.95 -43.90
C GLU A 275 34.76 -32.62 -43.13
N GLN A 276 34.30 -32.64 -41.85
CA GLN A 276 34.69 -32.00 -40.58
C GLN A 276 34.62 -30.48 -40.28
N ASN A 277 34.23 -30.22 -39.02
CA ASN A 277 34.01 -28.95 -38.29
C ASN A 277 35.32 -28.25 -37.81
N PRO A 278 35.25 -27.28 -36.85
CA PRO A 278 35.15 -25.82 -36.97
C PRO A 278 36.47 -25.12 -36.51
N PRO A 279 36.56 -23.78 -36.29
CA PRO A 279 36.30 -23.21 -34.96
C PRO A 279 35.91 -21.70 -34.95
N SER A 280 36.00 -21.12 -33.75
CA SER A 280 35.41 -19.88 -33.24
C SER A 280 36.23 -18.57 -33.37
N ILE A 281 35.57 -17.47 -32.94
CA ILE A 281 36.10 -16.18 -32.39
C ILE A 281 36.49 -15.10 -33.42
N ALA A 282 35.80 -13.97 -33.35
CA ALA A 282 36.42 -12.63 -33.30
C ALA A 282 35.46 -11.60 -32.69
N LYS A 283 36.04 -10.70 -31.89
CA LYS A 283 35.43 -9.61 -31.12
C LYS A 283 36.24 -8.35 -31.44
N LEU A 284 35.66 -7.27 -31.96
CA LEU A 284 36.21 -5.89 -31.97
C LEU A 284 35.08 -4.95 -32.47
N HIS A 285 34.50 -4.09 -31.62
CA HIS A 285 34.91 -2.75 -31.14
C HIS A 285 34.69 -1.58 -32.11
N GLY A 286 33.99 -0.54 -31.62
CA GLY A 286 33.82 0.81 -32.18
C GLY A 286 32.44 1.37 -31.79
N VAL A 287 32.23 2.01 -30.62
CA VAL A 287 32.63 3.36 -30.17
C VAL A 287 31.98 4.51 -30.97
N THR A 288 31.01 5.20 -30.36
CA THR A 288 30.77 6.67 -30.25
C THR A 288 29.31 6.83 -29.75
N ARG A 289 28.96 7.35 -28.55
CA ARG A 289 29.24 8.57 -27.77
C ARG A 289 28.38 9.78 -28.18
N GLY A 290 27.62 10.28 -27.18
CA GLY A 290 27.00 11.62 -27.11
C GLY A 290 25.55 11.63 -27.58
N GLY A 291 24.55 12.13 -26.84
CA GLY A 291 24.54 13.04 -25.71
C GLY A 291 23.38 14.03 -25.91
N SER A 292 22.71 14.41 -24.82
CA SER A 292 21.80 15.56 -24.60
C SER A 292 20.62 15.06 -23.74
N GLY A 293 20.35 15.54 -22.53
CA GLY A 293 20.57 16.89 -22.02
C GLY A 293 19.27 17.68 -22.17
N THR A 294 18.42 17.66 -21.14
CA THR A 294 17.87 18.82 -20.40
C THR A 294 16.94 18.31 -19.30
#